data_AF-A0A2E0SK81-F1
#
_entry.id   AF-A0A2E0SK81-F1
#
_cell.length_a   1.000
_cell.length_b   1.000
_cell.length_c   1.000
_cell.angle_alpha   90.00
_cell.angle_beta   90.00
_cell.angle_gamma   90.00
#
_symmetry.space_group_name_H-M   'P 1'
#
loop_
_entity.id
_entity.type
_entity.pdbx_description
1 polymer ?
#
loop_
_entity_poly.entity_id
_entity_poly.type
_entity_poly.pdbx_seq_one_letter_code
_entity_poly.pdbx_strand_id
1 'polypeptide(L)'
;EDVRLQLIDTPPITASHLEPYQINLVRTADAAVLCFDGSSDDSPEATVELLEQLAQRKTVLASESGFVEDDFSRIQIRTLFVVTRGRDPEASMRVDFLREMHELPFEPLYVDLDNSEDCELLRGKIFELLHCMRIYTKAPGKPADYSSPFTIPRGGKVEDLAYVIHRELFDTMKFAKVWGESARDGQTVGRDHVLCDKDLVELH
;
A
#
# COMPACT_ATOMS: atom_id res chain seq x y z
N GLU A 1 13.99 4.43 -4.93
CA GLU A 1 12.85 5.06 -4.25
C GLU A 1 13.35 5.79 -3.02
N ASP A 2 13.04 7.09 -2.88
CA ASP A 2 13.52 7.96 -1.77
C ASP A 2 12.52 8.00 -0.59
N VAL A 3 11.67 6.98 -0.50
CA VAL A 3 10.61 6.85 0.50
C VAL A 3 10.91 5.66 1.39
N ARG A 4 10.63 5.82 2.68
CA ARG A 4 10.73 4.72 3.65
C ARG A 4 9.39 4.00 3.73
N LEU A 5 9.41 2.72 3.41
CA LEU A 5 8.27 1.82 3.61
C LEU A 5 8.56 0.91 4.81
N GLN A 6 7.54 0.64 5.60
CA GLN A 6 7.61 -0.36 6.66
C GLN A 6 6.94 -1.64 6.17
N LEU A 7 7.69 -2.74 6.19
CA LEU A 7 7.17 -4.08 5.96
C LEU A 7 7.03 -4.77 7.32
N ILE A 8 5.86 -5.34 7.58
CA ILE A 8 5.58 -6.14 8.77
C ILE A 8 5.42 -7.57 8.28
N ASP A 9 6.37 -8.43 8.64
CA ASP A 9 6.28 -9.85 8.36
C ASP A 9 5.44 -10.55 9.43
N THR A 10 4.62 -11.50 9.01
CA THR A 10 3.74 -12.28 9.89
C THR A 10 4.07 -13.75 9.77
N PRO A 11 4.04 -14.53 10.86
CA PRO A 11 4.07 -15.98 10.76
C PRO A 11 2.98 -16.51 9.81
N PRO A 12 3.19 -17.66 9.15
CA PRO A 12 2.18 -18.27 8.30
C PRO A 12 0.85 -18.41 9.05
N ILE A 13 -0.22 -17.95 8.42
CA ILE A 13 -1.56 -18.09 8.94
C ILE A 13 -2.09 -19.44 8.47
N THR A 14 -2.35 -20.34 9.43
CA THR A 14 -2.99 -21.65 9.20
C THR A 14 -4.23 -21.74 10.09
N ALA A 15 -5.18 -22.65 9.83
CA ALA A 15 -6.38 -22.76 10.69
C ALA A 15 -6.06 -23.06 12.15
N SER A 16 -4.92 -23.71 12.41
CA SER A 16 -4.50 -24.05 13.78
C SER A 16 -3.77 -22.92 14.51
N HIS A 17 -3.25 -21.92 13.80
CA HIS A 17 -2.39 -20.86 14.33
C HIS A 17 -2.69 -19.52 13.65
N LEU A 18 -3.83 -18.92 13.99
CA LEU A 18 -4.10 -17.52 13.71
C LEU A 18 -4.34 -16.76 15.01
N GLU A 19 -3.34 -15.99 15.40
CA GLU A 19 -3.37 -15.17 16.60
C GLU A 19 -4.12 -13.86 16.33
N PRO A 20 -4.96 -13.37 17.26
CA PRO A 20 -5.74 -12.14 17.07
C PRO A 20 -4.92 -10.91 16.67
N TYR A 21 -3.65 -10.83 17.06
CA TYR A 21 -2.79 -9.71 16.69
C TYR A 21 -2.48 -9.68 15.18
N GLN A 22 -2.35 -10.83 14.52
CA GLN A 22 -2.04 -10.90 13.07
C GLN A 22 -3.16 -10.27 12.25
N ILE A 23 -4.41 -10.48 12.67
CA ILE A 23 -5.58 -9.87 12.04
C ILE A 23 -5.58 -8.36 12.22
N ASN A 24 -5.26 -7.88 13.41
CA ASN A 24 -5.17 -6.44 13.66
C ASN A 24 -4.07 -5.81 12.80
N LEU A 25 -2.91 -6.46 12.63
CA LEU A 25 -1.86 -5.99 11.75
C LEU A 25 -2.37 -5.79 10.31
N VAL A 26 -3.03 -6.81 9.74
CA VAL A 26 -3.59 -6.73 8.38
C VAL A 26 -4.66 -5.63 8.30
N ARG A 27 -5.56 -5.54 9.29
CA ARG A 27 -6.64 -4.54 9.32
C ARG A 27 -6.15 -3.10 9.41
N THR A 28 -5.01 -2.87 10.04
CA THR A 28 -4.44 -1.53 10.24
C THR A 28 -3.41 -1.15 9.19
N ALA A 29 -3.02 -2.09 8.33
CA ALA A 29 -2.05 -1.82 7.28
C ALA A 29 -2.66 -0.98 6.15
N ASP A 30 -1.84 -0.13 5.53
CA ASP A 30 -2.24 0.64 4.35
C ASP A 30 -2.53 -0.27 3.14
N ALA A 31 -1.81 -1.40 3.06
CA ALA A 31 -2.01 -2.46 2.09
C ALA A 31 -1.46 -3.80 2.61
N ALA A 32 -1.89 -4.91 2.00
CA ALA A 32 -1.41 -6.25 2.29
C ALA A 32 -0.68 -6.87 1.08
N VAL A 33 0.25 -7.79 1.36
CA VAL A 33 0.87 -8.64 0.34
C VAL A 33 0.48 -10.08 0.66
N LEU A 34 -0.31 -10.69 -0.22
CA LEU A 34 -0.66 -12.10 -0.14
C LEU A 34 0.42 -12.93 -0.82
N CYS A 35 1.25 -13.61 -0.03
CA CYS A 35 2.31 -14.47 -0.54
C CYS A 35 1.78 -15.89 -0.78
N PHE A 36 1.99 -16.40 -1.98
CA PHE A 36 1.70 -17.78 -2.38
C PHE A 36 3.00 -18.47 -2.80
N ASP A 37 3.22 -19.67 -2.32
CA ASP A 37 4.40 -20.46 -2.67
C ASP A 37 4.14 -21.24 -3.96
N GLY A 38 4.71 -20.76 -5.06
CA GLY A 38 4.54 -21.33 -6.39
C GLY A 38 5.11 -22.73 -6.56
N SER A 39 5.98 -23.20 -5.66
CA SER A 39 6.56 -24.55 -5.72
C SER A 39 5.90 -25.58 -4.80
N SER A 40 4.82 -25.21 -4.09
CA SER A 40 4.19 -26.06 -3.08
C SER A 40 2.78 -26.47 -3.51
N ASP A 41 2.54 -27.78 -3.60
CA ASP A 41 1.23 -28.33 -3.96
C ASP A 41 0.15 -28.06 -2.90
N ASP A 42 0.53 -27.77 -1.65
CA ASP A 42 -0.40 -27.42 -0.56
C ASP A 42 -0.81 -25.93 -0.56
N SER A 43 -0.18 -25.10 -1.40
CA SER A 43 -0.40 -23.65 -1.42
C SER A 43 -1.85 -23.24 -1.74
N PRO A 44 -2.56 -23.88 -2.69
CA PRO A 44 -3.96 -23.57 -2.97
C PRO A 44 -4.84 -23.72 -1.73
N GLU A 45 -4.83 -24.89 -1.10
CA GLU A 45 -5.64 -25.19 0.08
C GLU A 45 -5.29 -24.27 1.26
N ALA A 46 -3.99 -24.08 1.53
CA ALA A 46 -3.53 -23.21 2.61
C ALA A 46 -3.96 -21.74 2.39
N THR A 47 -3.97 -21.28 1.14
CA THR A 47 -4.39 -19.91 0.81
C THR A 47 -5.90 -19.73 0.97
N VAL A 48 -6.70 -20.71 0.56
CA VAL A 48 -8.16 -20.69 0.80
C VAL A 48 -8.45 -20.63 2.29
N GLU A 49 -7.78 -21.47 3.09
CA GLU A 49 -7.94 -21.48 4.55
C GLU A 49 -7.61 -20.11 5.17
N LEU A 50 -6.51 -19.48 4.75
CA LEU A 50 -6.15 -18.11 5.14
C LEU A 50 -7.28 -17.10 4.81
N LEU A 51 -7.77 -17.10 3.57
CA LEU A 51 -8.81 -16.17 3.12
C LEU A 51 -10.10 -16.35 3.93
N GLU A 52 -10.50 -17.59 4.21
CA GLU A 52 -11.65 -17.90 5.05
C GLU A 52 -11.45 -17.42 6.49
N GLN A 53 -10.26 -17.63 7.07
CA GLN A 53 -9.95 -17.16 8.43
C GLN A 53 -9.99 -15.63 8.55
N LEU A 54 -9.51 -14.90 7.54
CA LEU A 54 -9.64 -13.44 7.45
C LEU A 54 -11.11 -13.04 7.34
N ALA A 55 -11.87 -13.67 6.45
CA ALA A 55 -13.28 -13.36 6.20
C ALA A 55 -14.15 -13.59 7.43
N GLN A 56 -13.94 -14.69 8.17
CA GLN A 56 -14.61 -14.98 9.44
C GLN A 56 -14.37 -13.88 10.50
N ARG A 57 -13.25 -13.17 10.40
CA ARG A 57 -12.88 -12.05 11.27
C ARG A 57 -13.10 -10.69 10.60
N LYS A 58 -14.04 -10.65 9.64
CA LYS A 58 -14.51 -9.43 8.97
C LYS A 58 -13.40 -8.64 8.28
N THR A 59 -12.39 -9.32 7.79
CA THR A 59 -11.28 -8.75 7.04
C THR A 59 -11.22 -9.45 5.69
N VAL A 60 -11.14 -8.70 4.60
CA VAL A 60 -11.17 -9.26 3.24
C VAL A 60 -10.00 -8.67 2.47
N LEU A 61 -9.29 -9.50 1.71
CA LEU A 61 -8.27 -9.04 0.79
C LEU A 61 -8.96 -8.65 -0.53
N ALA A 62 -8.72 -7.44 -1.03
CA ALA A 62 -9.40 -6.90 -2.19
C ALA A 62 -8.47 -5.99 -3.02
N SER A 63 -8.98 -5.48 -4.14
CA SER A 63 -8.24 -4.54 -5.01
C SER A 63 -8.23 -3.10 -4.48
N GLU A 64 -9.09 -2.79 -3.50
CA GLU A 64 -9.18 -1.48 -2.85
C GLU A 64 -9.35 -1.63 -1.33
N SER A 65 -8.95 -0.59 -0.59
CA SER A 65 -9.14 -0.52 0.86
C SER A 65 -10.42 0.24 1.19
N GLY A 66 -11.13 -0.18 2.24
CA GLY A 66 -12.36 0.48 2.69
C GLY A 66 -13.30 -0.45 3.43
N PHE A 67 -14.58 -0.09 3.46
CA PHE A 67 -15.65 -0.99 3.91
C PHE A 67 -16.25 -1.71 2.71
N VAL A 68 -16.76 -2.92 2.94
CA VAL A 68 -17.56 -3.63 1.92
C VAL A 68 -18.91 -2.92 1.80
N GLU A 69 -19.31 -2.56 0.58
CA GLU A 69 -20.52 -1.73 0.34
C GLU A 69 -21.80 -2.33 0.95
N ASP A 70 -21.95 -3.66 0.86
CA ASP A 70 -23.11 -4.38 1.38
C ASP A 70 -22.98 -4.80 2.86
N ASP A 71 -21.78 -4.67 3.46
CA ASP A 71 -21.52 -5.01 4.86
C ASP A 71 -20.42 -4.12 5.45
N PHE A 72 -20.82 -2.97 6.00
CA PHE A 72 -19.93 -2.02 6.66
C PHE A 72 -19.22 -2.57 7.91
N SER A 73 -19.58 -3.78 8.38
CA SER A 73 -18.83 -4.43 9.46
C SER A 73 -17.57 -5.14 8.95
N ARG A 74 -17.48 -5.38 7.64
CA ARG A 74 -16.33 -5.97 6.96
C ARG A 74 -15.44 -4.87 6.40
N ILE A 75 -14.16 -5.00 6.70
CA ILE A 75 -13.11 -4.16 6.13
C ILE A 75 -12.47 -4.92 4.99
N GLN A 76 -12.27 -4.23 3.87
CA GLN A 76 -11.45 -4.70 2.76
C GLN A 76 -10.11 -3.97 2.78
N ILE A 77 -9.04 -4.71 2.52
CA ILE A 77 -7.67 -4.21 2.48
C ILE A 77 -7.13 -4.44 1.07
N ARG A 78 -6.67 -3.36 0.44
CA ARG A 78 -5.99 -3.39 -0.84
C ARG A 78 -4.80 -4.34 -0.78
N THR A 79 -4.76 -5.30 -1.70
CA THR A 79 -3.82 -6.42 -1.63
C THR A 79 -3.08 -6.61 -2.95
N LEU A 80 -1.79 -6.90 -2.86
CA LEU A 80 -0.98 -7.41 -3.98
C LEU A 80 -0.81 -8.92 -3.81
N PHE A 81 -1.12 -9.68 -4.85
CA PHE A 81 -0.92 -11.13 -4.86
C PHE A 81 0.43 -11.49 -5.47
N VAL A 82 1.28 -12.11 -4.66
CA VAL A 82 2.67 -12.40 -5.02
C VAL A 82 2.88 -13.90 -4.98
N VAL A 83 3.22 -14.46 -6.13
CA VAL A 83 3.61 -15.86 -6.27
C VAL A 83 5.12 -15.92 -6.17
N THR A 84 5.63 -16.34 -5.02
CA THR A 84 7.04 -16.61 -4.79
C THR A 84 7.45 -17.93 -5.44
N ARG A 85 8.75 -18.10 -5.76
CA ARG A 85 9.23 -19.24 -6.57
C ARG A 85 8.48 -19.33 -7.89
N GLY A 86 8.20 -18.17 -8.48
CA GLY A 86 7.30 -18.04 -9.62
C GLY A 86 7.80 -18.67 -10.91
N ARG A 87 9.07 -19.07 -10.99
CA ARG A 87 9.63 -19.83 -12.14
C ARG A 87 9.42 -21.33 -12.04
N ASP A 88 8.83 -21.84 -10.97
CA ASP A 88 8.43 -23.25 -10.93
C ASP A 88 7.49 -23.54 -12.13
N PRO A 89 7.75 -24.58 -12.95
CA PRO A 89 6.97 -24.84 -14.15
C PRO A 89 5.47 -25.01 -13.91
N GLU A 90 5.09 -25.47 -12.72
CA GLU A 90 3.71 -25.74 -12.34
C GLU A 90 3.09 -24.60 -11.51
N ALA A 91 3.82 -23.50 -11.26
CA ALA A 91 3.32 -22.37 -10.46
C ALA A 91 1.99 -21.82 -11.00
N SER A 92 1.87 -21.65 -12.32
CA SER A 92 0.62 -21.17 -12.93
C SER A 92 -0.53 -22.16 -12.73
N MET A 93 -0.27 -23.46 -12.84
CA MET A 93 -1.30 -24.49 -12.64
C MET A 93 -1.81 -24.47 -11.19
N ARG A 94 -0.92 -24.28 -10.22
CA ARG A 94 -1.31 -24.16 -8.80
C ARG A 94 -2.14 -22.90 -8.53
N VAL A 95 -1.82 -21.78 -9.18
CA VAL A 95 -2.64 -20.56 -9.10
C VAL A 95 -4.02 -20.78 -9.73
N ASP A 96 -4.09 -21.52 -10.84
CA ASP A 96 -5.38 -21.86 -11.47
C ASP A 96 -6.23 -22.74 -10.54
N PHE A 97 -5.64 -23.75 -9.88
CA PHE A 97 -6.35 -24.53 -8.85
C PHE A 97 -6.87 -23.68 -7.70
N LEU A 98 -6.07 -22.73 -7.20
CA LEU A 98 -6.54 -21.78 -6.18
C LEU A 98 -7.75 -20.98 -6.67
N ARG A 99 -7.74 -20.52 -7.92
CA ARG A 99 -8.84 -19.75 -8.52
C ARG A 99 -10.10 -20.58 -8.74
N GLU A 100 -9.98 -21.88 -8.97
CA GLU A 100 -11.12 -22.81 -9.02
C GLU A 100 -11.78 -22.98 -7.64
N MET A 101 -10.99 -22.91 -6.57
CA MET A 101 -11.47 -23.09 -5.19
C MET A 101 -12.02 -21.78 -4.59
N HIS A 102 -11.41 -20.63 -4.89
CA HIS A 102 -11.77 -19.33 -4.35
C HIS A 102 -11.50 -18.21 -5.35
N GLU A 103 -12.50 -17.37 -5.61
CA GLU A 103 -12.36 -16.22 -6.50
C GLU A 103 -11.36 -15.19 -5.93
N LEU A 104 -10.41 -14.75 -6.76
CA LEU A 104 -9.45 -13.70 -6.41
C LEU A 104 -9.58 -12.52 -7.36
N PRO A 105 -9.82 -11.30 -6.86
CA PRO A 105 -10.07 -10.13 -7.70
C PRO A 105 -8.79 -9.47 -8.26
N PHE A 106 -7.64 -10.12 -8.13
CA PHE A 106 -6.34 -9.58 -8.48
C PHE A 106 -5.48 -10.59 -9.26
N GLU A 107 -4.63 -10.06 -10.14
CA GLU A 107 -3.69 -10.86 -10.93
C GLU A 107 -2.44 -11.22 -10.13
N PRO A 108 -1.88 -12.43 -10.33
CA PRO A 108 -0.63 -12.83 -9.68
C PRO A 108 0.57 -12.08 -10.24
N LEU A 109 1.44 -11.63 -9.34
CA LEU A 109 2.80 -11.21 -9.66
C LEU A 109 3.76 -12.36 -9.34
N TYR A 110 4.29 -13.01 -10.37
CA TYR A 110 5.28 -14.08 -10.22
C TYR A 110 6.67 -13.50 -10.00
N VAL A 111 7.35 -13.93 -8.93
CA VAL A 111 8.69 -13.46 -8.55
C VAL A 111 9.53 -14.59 -7.99
N ASP A 112 10.85 -14.49 -8.21
CA ASP A 112 11.83 -15.22 -7.43
C ASP A 112 12.60 -14.26 -6.51
N LEU A 113 12.56 -14.51 -5.20
CA LEU A 113 13.14 -13.60 -4.21
C LEU A 113 14.67 -13.63 -4.14
N ASP A 114 15.32 -14.56 -4.86
CA ASP A 114 16.76 -14.60 -5.09
C ASP A 114 17.18 -13.92 -6.40
N ASN A 115 16.22 -13.48 -7.22
CA ASN A 115 16.46 -12.70 -8.42
C ASN A 115 16.32 -11.19 -8.12
N SER A 116 17.36 -10.41 -8.42
CA SER A 116 17.38 -8.98 -8.13
C SER A 116 16.39 -8.15 -8.96
N GLU A 117 16.14 -8.55 -10.21
CA GLU A 117 15.20 -7.84 -11.09
C GLU A 117 13.77 -8.04 -10.60
N ASP A 118 13.42 -9.27 -10.19
CA ASP A 118 12.12 -9.60 -9.61
C ASP A 118 11.91 -8.87 -8.27
N CYS A 119 12.97 -8.73 -7.47
CA CYS A 119 12.93 -7.96 -6.22
C CYS A 119 12.69 -6.45 -6.46
N GLU A 120 13.34 -5.86 -7.46
CA GLU A 120 13.12 -4.44 -7.81
C GLU A 120 11.72 -4.22 -8.43
N LEU A 121 11.23 -5.18 -9.23
CA LEU A 121 9.85 -5.17 -9.71
C LEU A 121 8.84 -5.22 -8.55
N LEU A 122 9.03 -6.14 -7.60
CA LEU A 122 8.19 -6.27 -6.42
C LEU A 122 8.21 -4.98 -5.58
N ARG A 123 9.39 -4.37 -5.38
CA ARG A 123 9.52 -3.09 -4.69
C ARG A 123 8.67 -2.00 -5.37
N GLY A 124 8.75 -1.89 -6.69
CA GLY A 124 7.95 -0.94 -7.47
C GLY A 124 6.45 -1.21 -7.31
N LYS A 125 6.03 -2.47 -7.39
CA LYS A 125 4.62 -2.88 -7.24
C LYS A 125 4.07 -2.61 -5.85
N ILE A 126 4.86 -2.80 -4.78
CA ILE A 126 4.46 -2.44 -3.42
C ILE A 126 4.32 -0.92 -3.28
N PHE A 127 5.22 -0.13 -3.88
CA PHE A 127 5.09 1.33 -3.87
C PHE A 127 3.82 1.80 -4.60
N GLU A 128 3.54 1.23 -5.78
CA GLU A 128 2.30 1.47 -6.53
C GLU A 128 1.05 1.09 -5.71
N LEU A 129 1.10 -0.06 -5.03
CA LEU A 129 0.01 -0.58 -4.20
C LEU A 129 -0.38 0.40 -3.09
N LEU A 130 0.59 1.02 -2.43
CA LEU A 130 0.34 1.96 -1.33
C LEU A 130 -0.38 3.24 -1.79
N HIS A 131 -0.47 3.48 -3.10
CA HIS A 131 -1.25 4.57 -3.70
C HIS A 131 -0.96 5.94 -3.05
N CYS A 132 0.31 6.18 -2.71
CA CYS A 132 0.79 7.40 -2.07
C CYS A 132 1.55 8.29 -3.06
N MET A 133 1.77 9.55 -2.65
CA MET A 133 2.53 10.57 -3.35
C MET A 133 3.64 11.08 -2.45
N ARG A 134 4.79 11.37 -3.04
CA ARG A 134 5.93 12.03 -2.40
C ARG A 134 5.75 13.52 -2.50
N ILE A 135 5.81 14.20 -1.37
CA ILE A 135 5.76 15.65 -1.33
C ILE A 135 7.04 16.16 -0.68
N TYR A 136 7.78 16.96 -1.44
CA TYR A 136 8.96 17.64 -0.95
C TYR A 136 8.55 18.93 -0.26
N THR A 137 9.33 19.34 0.74
CA THR A 137 9.00 20.53 1.51
C THR A 137 10.17 21.48 1.62
N LYS A 138 9.86 22.75 1.83
CA LYS A 138 10.84 23.74 2.26
C LYS A 138 10.20 24.69 3.26
N ALA A 139 11.00 25.15 4.22
CA ALA A 139 10.59 26.24 5.09
C ALA A 139 10.75 27.59 4.36
N PRO A 140 9.93 28.61 4.69
CA PRO A 140 10.09 29.95 4.13
C PRO A 140 11.52 30.47 4.24
N GLY A 141 12.10 30.83 3.11
CA GLY A 141 13.48 31.36 3.02
C GLY A 141 14.59 30.32 3.19
N LYS A 142 14.27 29.03 3.27
CA LYS A 142 15.25 27.92 3.30
C LYS A 142 15.28 27.17 1.96
N PRO A 143 16.40 26.50 1.64
CA PRO A 143 16.44 25.58 0.50
C PRO A 143 15.46 24.42 0.69
N ALA A 144 15.02 23.85 -0.43
CA ALA A 144 14.19 22.65 -0.42
C ALA A 144 14.96 21.42 0.04
N ASP A 145 14.28 20.56 0.81
CA ASP A 145 14.78 19.25 1.18
C ASP A 145 14.21 18.19 0.24
N TYR A 146 15.07 17.67 -0.64
CA TYR A 146 14.75 16.57 -1.56
C TYR A 146 15.20 15.21 -1.04
N SER A 147 15.85 15.16 0.12
CA SER A 147 16.40 13.92 0.70
C SER A 147 15.40 13.15 1.55
N SER A 148 14.35 13.81 2.03
CA SER A 148 13.34 13.22 2.92
C SER A 148 11.93 13.72 2.57
N PRO A 149 11.31 13.20 1.50
CA PRO A 149 9.93 13.54 1.17
C PRO A 149 8.97 13.06 2.26
N PHE A 150 7.84 13.77 2.40
CA PHE A 150 6.67 13.27 3.11
C PHE A 150 5.82 12.42 2.16
N THR A 151 5.11 11.44 2.70
CA THR A 151 4.15 10.65 1.93
C THR A 151 2.73 10.94 2.38
N ILE A 152 1.87 11.28 1.43
CA ILE A 152 0.42 11.40 1.64
C ILE A 152 -0.33 10.54 0.61
N PRO A 153 -1.58 10.13 0.87
CA PRO A 153 -2.39 9.41 -0.13
C PRO A 153 -2.54 10.22 -1.43
N ARG A 154 -2.61 9.53 -2.58
CA ARG A 154 -2.95 10.17 -3.86
C ARG A 154 -4.29 10.89 -3.79
N GLY A 155 -4.35 12.08 -4.37
CA GLY A 155 -5.50 12.98 -4.23
C GLY A 155 -5.50 13.79 -2.92
N GLY A 156 -4.49 13.58 -2.06
CA GLY A 156 -4.29 14.37 -0.85
C GLY A 156 -4.05 15.85 -1.15
N LYS A 157 -4.42 16.68 -0.17
CA LYS A 157 -4.42 18.13 -0.26
C LYS A 157 -3.28 18.73 0.55
N VAL A 158 -3.09 20.04 0.38
CA VAL A 158 -2.13 20.83 1.17
C VAL A 158 -2.33 20.66 2.68
N GLU A 159 -3.58 20.62 3.15
CA GLU A 159 -3.84 20.43 4.59
C GLU A 159 -3.50 19.03 5.09
N ASP A 160 -3.66 17.98 4.27
CA ASP A 160 -3.26 16.62 4.63
C ASP A 160 -1.73 16.55 4.84
N LEU A 161 -0.98 17.24 3.98
CA LEU A 161 0.46 17.40 4.16
C LEU A 161 0.78 18.13 5.48
N ALA A 162 0.11 19.24 5.75
CA ALA A 162 0.34 20.01 6.99
C ALA A 162 0.10 19.14 8.23
N TYR A 163 -0.93 18.29 8.21
CA TYR A 163 -1.24 17.35 9.29
C TYR A 163 -0.12 16.30 9.49
N VAL A 164 0.40 15.74 8.40
CA VAL A 164 1.50 14.76 8.42
C VAL A 164 2.79 15.37 8.97
N ILE A 165 3.07 16.65 8.66
CA ILE A 165 4.28 17.33 9.16
C ILE A 165 4.14 17.63 10.66
N HIS A 166 3.08 18.34 11.07
CA HIS A 166 2.81 18.65 12.46
C HIS A 166 1.40 19.22 12.67
N ARG A 167 0.72 18.82 13.75
CA ARG A 167 -0.64 19.30 14.07
C ARG A 167 -0.78 20.83 14.13
N GLU A 168 0.21 21.53 14.69
CA GLU A 168 0.17 23.00 14.76
C GLU A 168 0.21 23.66 13.36
N LEU A 169 0.93 23.07 12.40
CA LEU A 169 0.92 23.57 11.02
C LEU A 169 -0.47 23.38 10.40
N PHE A 170 -1.09 22.22 10.62
CA PHE A 170 -2.47 22.01 10.19
C PHE A 170 -3.42 23.07 10.78
N ASP A 171 -3.29 23.41 12.06
CA ASP A 171 -4.18 24.37 12.72
C ASP A 171 -3.92 25.83 12.29
N THR A 172 -2.67 26.19 11.96
CA THR A 172 -2.27 27.59 11.75
C THR A 172 -2.07 28.00 10.29
N MET A 173 -1.77 27.06 9.40
CA MET A 173 -1.48 27.31 7.98
C MET A 173 -2.70 27.92 7.26
N LYS A 174 -2.44 29.00 6.53
CA LYS A 174 -3.42 29.76 5.75
C LYS A 174 -3.35 29.45 4.27
N PHE A 175 -2.14 29.29 3.73
CA PHE A 175 -1.92 29.00 2.32
C PHE A 175 -0.58 28.27 2.11
N ALA A 176 -0.37 27.77 0.91
CA ALA A 176 0.91 27.19 0.53
C ALA A 176 1.40 27.80 -0.77
N LYS A 177 2.70 27.74 -1.00
CA LYS A 177 3.29 27.92 -2.32
C LYS A 177 3.72 26.57 -2.84
N VAL A 178 3.39 26.29 -4.10
CA VAL A 178 3.65 24.99 -4.72
C VAL A 178 4.51 25.17 -5.97
N TRP A 179 5.40 24.22 -6.21
CA TRP A 179 6.19 24.07 -7.42
C TRP A 179 6.06 22.62 -7.89
N GLY A 180 5.69 22.40 -9.15
CA GLY A 180 5.51 21.06 -9.68
C GLY A 180 4.37 20.96 -10.68
N GLU A 181 3.74 19.79 -10.74
CA GLU A 181 2.73 19.50 -11.76
C GLU A 181 1.35 20.07 -11.38
N SER A 182 1.04 20.12 -10.09
CA SER A 182 -0.27 20.60 -9.61
C SER A 182 -0.48 22.11 -9.75
N ALA A 183 0.60 22.88 -9.88
CA ALA A 183 0.57 24.34 -9.84
C ALA A 183 1.75 24.97 -10.57
N ARG A 184 1.60 26.21 -11.02
CA ARG A 184 2.73 26.97 -11.56
C ARG A 184 3.75 27.24 -10.47
N ASP A 185 5.03 27.25 -10.82
CA ASP A 185 6.12 27.49 -9.87
C ASP A 185 5.92 28.72 -8.98
N GLY A 186 5.77 28.47 -7.68
CA GLY A 186 5.59 29.48 -6.64
C GLY A 186 4.17 30.03 -6.54
N GLN A 187 3.20 29.40 -7.22
CA GLN A 187 1.80 29.76 -7.14
C GLN A 187 1.30 29.58 -5.70
N THR A 188 0.58 30.60 -5.22
CA THR A 188 -0.10 30.54 -3.92
C THR A 188 -1.43 29.81 -4.08
N VAL A 189 -1.65 28.79 -3.25
CA VAL A 189 -2.84 27.93 -3.27
C VAL A 189 -3.45 27.83 -1.87
N GLY A 190 -4.74 27.51 -1.82
CA GLY A 190 -5.47 27.28 -0.57
C GLY A 190 -5.15 25.91 0.06
N ARG A 191 -5.73 25.68 1.24
CA ARG A 191 -5.65 24.42 2.00
C ARG A 191 -6.21 23.20 1.26
N ASP A 192 -7.22 23.45 0.44
CA ASP A 192 -8.00 22.45 -0.28
C ASP A 192 -7.38 22.03 -1.62
N HIS A 193 -6.27 22.66 -2.01
CA HIS A 193 -5.58 22.36 -3.25
C HIS A 193 -5.01 20.93 -3.24
N VAL A 194 -5.36 20.17 -4.28
CA VAL A 194 -4.89 18.79 -4.49
C VAL A 194 -3.47 18.80 -5.01
N LEU A 195 -2.59 18.04 -4.38
CA LEU A 195 -1.19 17.91 -4.74
C LEU A 195 -0.96 16.76 -5.73
N CYS A 196 0.18 16.81 -6.43
CA CYS A 196 0.69 15.77 -7.31
C CYS A 196 1.98 15.14 -6.74
N ASP A 197 2.31 13.93 -7.19
CA ASP A 197 3.57 13.27 -6.81
C ASP A 197 4.77 14.15 -7.21
N LYS A 198 5.73 14.27 -6.29
CA LYS A 198 6.95 15.07 -6.37
C LYS A 198 6.77 16.59 -6.36
N ASP A 199 5.59 17.11 -6.03
CA ASP A 199 5.46 18.53 -5.79
C ASP A 199 6.35 18.99 -4.63
N LEU A 200 6.87 20.21 -4.75
CA LEU A 200 7.53 20.93 -3.67
C LEU A 200 6.55 21.91 -3.06
N VAL A 201 6.42 21.90 -1.73
CA VAL A 201 5.45 22.72 -0.98
C VAL A 201 6.16 23.54 0.10
N GLU A 202 5.82 24.83 0.17
CA GLU A 202 6.20 25.75 1.25
C GLU A 202 4.92 26.21 1.95
N LEU A 203 4.74 25.82 3.23
CA LEU A 203 3.55 26.12 4.02
C LEU A 203 3.68 27.49 4.73
N HIS A 204 2.58 28.26 4.78
CA HIS A 204 2.48 29.61 5.38
C HIS A 204 1.23 29.79 6.24
#